data_AF-A0A6B9Y650-F1
#
_entry.id   AF-A0A6B9Y650-F1
#
_cell.length_a   1.000
_cell.length_b   1.000
_cell.length_c   1.000
_cell.angle_alpha   90.00
_cell.angle_beta   90.00
_cell.angle_gamma   90.00
#
_symmetry.space_group_name_H-M   'P 1'
#
loop_
_entity.id
_entity.type
_entity.pdbx_description
1 polymer ?
#
loop_
_entity_poly.entity_id
_entity_poly.type
_entity_poly.pdbx_seq_one_letter_code
_entity_poly.pdbx_strand_id
1 'polypeptide(L)' 'MKSPIRRCSEWRAAHDRPVYTFTERCPDCGAPTENSAPPPFSPEDRYGEYRRRARRRSDGPTVDDGDANRE' A
#
# COMPACT_ATOMS: atom_id res chain seq x y z
N MET A 1 -11.00 6.83 5.81
CA MET A 1 -10.73 8.28 5.83
C MET A 1 -9.52 8.54 4.95
N LYS A 2 -9.51 9.57 4.11
CA LYS A 2 -8.30 9.96 3.37
C LYS A 2 -7.42 10.76 4.34
N SER A 3 -6.15 10.37 4.49
CA SER A 3 -5.20 11.18 5.24
C SER A 3 -4.80 12.39 4.40
N PRO A 4 -4.61 13.57 5.00
CA PRO A 4 -4.00 14.69 4.29
C PRO A 4 -2.54 14.39 3.89
N ILE A 5 -1.87 13.49 4.61
CA ILE A 5 -0.49 13.09 4.33
C ILE A 5 -0.45 12.11 3.14
N ARG A 6 0.30 12.49 2.11
CA ARG A 6 0.53 11.74 0.88
C ARG A 6 2.00 11.36 0.75
N ARG A 7 2.30 10.36 -0.07
CA ARG A 7 3.65 9.87 -0.38
C ARG A 7 3.85 9.88 -1.90
N CYS A 8 5.05 10.21 -2.39
CA CYS A 8 5.37 10.04 -3.81
C CYS A 8 5.12 8.59 -4.26
N SER A 9 4.45 8.38 -5.41
CA SER A 9 4.17 7.02 -5.93
C SER A 9 5.46 6.31 -6.37
N GLU A 10 6.40 7.07 -6.92
CA GLU A 10 7.64 6.55 -7.52
C GLU A 10 8.83 6.55 -6.55
N TRP A 11 8.60 6.71 -5.24
CA TRP A 11 9.68 7.00 -4.30
C TRP A 11 10.78 5.94 -4.27
N ARG A 12 10.43 4.66 -4.52
CA ARG A 12 11.41 3.56 -4.54
C ARG A 12 12.37 3.62 -5.73
N ALA A 13 11.95 4.24 -6.83
CA ALA A 13 12.75 4.33 -8.05
C ALA A 13 13.46 5.69 -8.19
N ALA A 14 12.84 6.77 -7.68
CA ALA A 14 13.30 8.14 -7.89
C ALA A 14 14.04 8.76 -6.70
N HIS A 15 13.98 8.16 -5.51
CA HIS A 15 14.51 8.73 -4.27
C HIS A 15 15.20 7.67 -3.41
N ASP A 16 16.21 8.08 -2.64
CA ASP A 16 16.88 7.17 -1.68
C ASP A 16 15.98 6.80 -0.49
N ARG A 17 14.91 7.58 -0.26
CA ARG A 17 13.96 7.41 0.85
C ARG A 17 12.55 7.88 0.48
N PRO A 18 11.50 7.46 1.22
CA PRO A 18 10.14 7.94 0.96
C PRO A 18 10.02 9.45 1.13
N VAL A 19 9.38 10.11 0.15
CA VAL A 19 9.04 11.54 0.21
C VAL A 19 7.57 11.68 0.56
N TYR A 20 7.30 12.30 1.71
CA TYR A 20 5.95 12.62 2.18
C TYR A 20 5.63 14.09 1.93
N THR A 21 4.39 14.39 1.58
CA THR A 21 3.90 15.73 1.28
C THR A 21 2.40 15.84 1.50
N PHE A 22 1.87 17.06 1.55
CA PHE A 22 0.44 17.34 1.53
C PHE A 22 -0.09 17.63 0.10
N THR A 23 0.80 17.75 -0.89
CA THR A 23 0.48 18.09 -2.28
C THR A 23 0.19 16.85 -3.14
N GLU A 24 -0.54 17.01 -4.23
CA GLU A 24 -0.85 15.91 -5.16
C GLU A 24 0.34 15.49 -6.05
N ARG A 25 1.39 16.31 -6.08
CA ARG A 25 2.63 16.05 -6.81
C ARG A 25 3.81 16.12 -5.87
N CYS A 26 4.79 15.24 -6.09
CA CYS A 26 6.04 15.22 -5.36
C CYS A 26 6.81 16.53 -5.63
N PRO A 27 7.24 17.27 -4.59
CA PRO A 27 8.02 18.50 -4.78
C PRO A 27 9.41 18.26 -5.38
N ASP A 28 9.96 17.06 -5.21
CA ASP A 28 11.34 16.74 -5.63
C ASP A 28 11.41 16.24 -7.08
N CYS A 29 10.44 15.42 -7.53
CA CYS A 29 10.45 14.81 -8.87
C CYS A 29 9.19 15.06 -9.72
N GLY A 30 8.15 15.70 -9.17
CA GLY A 30 6.91 16.02 -9.90
C GLY A 30 5.94 14.85 -10.12
N ALA A 31 6.31 13.62 -9.75
CA ALA A 31 5.46 12.43 -9.85
C ALA A 31 4.17 12.56 -9.00
N PRO A 32 3.08 11.84 -9.36
CA PRO A 32 1.88 11.81 -8.53
C PRO A 32 2.15 11.31 -7.11
N THR A 33 1.36 11.77 -6.15
CA THR A 33 1.43 11.28 -4.77
C THR A 33 0.20 10.43 -4.45
N GLU A 34 0.38 9.42 -3.61
CA GLU A 34 -0.66 8.51 -3.14
C GLU A 34 -0.94 8.69 -1.66
N ASN A 35 -2.13 8.30 -1.19
CA ASN A 35 -2.49 8.41 0.21
C ASN A 35 -1.62 7.46 1.05
N SER A 36 -0.97 7.99 2.09
CA SER A 36 -0.12 7.17 2.96
C SER A 36 -0.92 6.34 3.95
N ALA A 37 -2.16 6.72 4.27
CA ALA A 37 -2.94 5.99 5.26
C ALA A 37 -3.54 4.70 4.68
N PRO A 38 -3.52 3.59 5.44
CA PRO A 38 -4.15 2.36 5.01
C PRO A 38 -5.67 2.52 4.87
N PRO A 39 -6.33 1.65 4.09
CA PRO A 39 -7.78 1.61 4.03
C PRO A 39 -8.36 1.26 5.43
N PRO A 40 -9.49 1.85 5.84
CA PRO A 40 -10.16 1.50 7.09
C PRO A 40 -10.55 0.02 7.13
N PHE A 41 -10.49 -0.57 8.33
CA PHE A 41 -10.97 -1.92 8.60
C PHE A 41 -12.40 -1.90 9.15
N SER A 42 -13.22 -2.89 8.76
CA SER A 42 -14.55 -3.14 9.32
C SER A 42 -14.66 -4.65 9.61
N PRO A 43 -15.09 -5.04 10.82
CA PRO A 43 -15.28 -6.45 11.16
C PRO A 43 -16.29 -7.17 10.26
N GLU A 44 -17.32 -6.46 9.79
CA GLU A 44 -18.35 -7.02 8.92
C GLU A 44 -17.86 -7.31 7.50
N ASP A 45 -16.84 -6.57 7.04
CA ASP A 45 -16.14 -6.76 5.78
C ASP A 45 -17.03 -7.23 4.60
N ARG A 46 -18.05 -6.45 4.25
CA ARG A 46 -19.08 -6.84 3.26
C ARG A 46 -18.53 -7.21 1.89
N TYR A 47 -17.33 -6.73 1.54
CA TYR A 47 -16.66 -7.01 0.25
C TYR A 47 -15.43 -7.93 0.42
N GLY A 48 -15.31 -8.62 1.55
CA GLY A 48 -14.14 -9.44 1.88
C GLY A 48 -13.89 -10.59 0.93
N GLU A 49 -14.94 -11.30 0.51
CA GLU A 49 -14.81 -12.40 -0.46
C GLU A 49 -14.24 -11.90 -1.79
N TYR A 50 -14.79 -10.81 -2.30
CA TYR A 50 -14.32 -10.18 -3.54
C TYR A 50 -12.85 -9.74 -3.40
N ARG A 51 -12.50 -9.06 -2.30
CA ARG A 51 -11.12 -8.60 -2.05
C ARG A 51 -10.13 -9.77 -2.01
N ARG A 52 -10.49 -10.88 -1.36
CA ARG A 52 -9.65 -12.10 -1.29
C ARG A 52 -9.53 -12.78 -2.66
N ARG A 53 -10.63 -12.91 -3.40
CA ARG A 53 -10.61 -13.47 -4.77
C ARG A 53 -9.75 -12.63 -5.71
N ALA A 54 -9.87 -11.31 -5.65
CA ALA A 54 -9.06 -10.39 -6.44
C ALA A 54 -7.57 -10.55 -6.11
N ARG A 55 -7.22 -10.62 -4.82
CA ARG A 55 -5.81 -10.79 -4.39
C ARG A 55 -5.20 -12.11 -4.86
N ARG A 56 -5.95 -13.22 -4.79
CA ARG A 56 -5.48 -14.52 -5.32
C ARG A 56 -5.18 -14.49 -6.82
N ARG A 57 -5.85 -13.61 -7.57
CA ARG A 57 -5.62 -13.44 -9.01
C ARG A 57 -4.40 -12.57 -9.31
N SER A 58 -4.13 -11.58 -8.46
CA SER A 58 -3.00 -10.66 -8.64
C SER A 58 -1.68 -11.19 -8.11
N ASP A 59 -1.69 -11.90 -6.98
CA ASP A 59 -0.47 -12.16 -6.20
C ASP A 59 0.20 -13.51 -6.53
N GLY A 60 -0.36 -14.31 -7.44
CA GLY A 60 0.11 -15.69 -7.64
C GLY A 60 0.00 -16.53 -6.35
N PRO A 61 0.46 -17.80 -6.33
CA PRO A 61 0.49 -18.56 -5.09
C PRO A 61 1.47 -17.90 -4.11
N THR A 62 0.95 -17.39 -2.99
CA THR A 62 1.78 -16.94 -1.88
C THR A 62 2.51 -18.17 -1.33
N VAL A 63 3.83 -18.26 -1.57
CA VAL A 63 4.70 -19.12 -0.78
C VAL A 63 4.55 -18.68 0.67
N ASP A 64 3.99 -19.56 1.48
CA ASP A 64 4.07 -19.51 2.92
C ASP A 64 5.55 -19.80 3.27
N ASP A 65 6.39 -18.76 3.26
CA ASP A 65 7.74 -18.85 3.80
C ASP A 65 7.59 -18.95 5.32
N GLY A 66 7.64 -20.19 5.80
CA GLY A 66 7.24 -20.59 7.13
C GLY A 66 8.01 -19.92 8.26
N ASP A 67 7.26 -19.49 9.28
CA ASP A 67 7.70 -19.33 10.66
C ASP A 67 7.26 -20.55 11.50
N ALA A 68 7.34 -21.75 10.93
CA ALA A 68 7.21 -23.01 11.65
C ALA A 68 8.60 -23.51 12.07
N ASN A 69 9.29 -22.74 12.92
CA ASN A 69 10.28 -23.20 13.91
C ASN A 69 11.05 -22.00 14.48
N ARG A 70 10.62 -21.53 15.64
CA ARG A 70 11.52 -20.93 16.63
C ARG A 70 11.21 -21.61 17.95
N GLU A 71 12.17 -22.41 18.38
CA GLU A 71 12.21 -23.27 19.57
C GLU A 71 11.71 -22.59 20.85
#